data_AF-A0A535ZN94-F1
#
_entry.id   AF-A0A535ZN94-F1
#
_cell.length_a   1.000
_cell.length_b   1.000
_cell.length_c   1.000
_cell.angle_alpha   90.00
_cell.angle_beta   90.00
_cell.angle_gamma   90.00
#
_symmetry.space_group_name_H-M   'P 1'
#
loop_
_entity.id
_entity.type
_entity.pdbx_description
1 polymer ?
#
loop_
_entity_poly.entity_id
_entity_poly.type
_entity_poly.pdbx_seq_one_letter_code
_entity_poly.pdbx_strand_id
1 'polypeptide(L)'
;MVRALADLTARELAAFRRRLDTPPKIQRFLDEVAYNLETDGDTFRSPRRVLRDRTANCIEGAVLAAAALRVHGEPPLIMDLTAVRDEDHVIAVFRRRGLWGAIGTSKFTGLRYREPVYRTLRELAMSYFEHYY
;
A
#
# COMPACT_ATOMS: atom_id res chain seq x y z
N MET A 1 17.76 -8.81 9.93
CA MET A 1 16.62 -8.06 9.35
C MET A 1 16.98 -6.72 8.66
N VAL A 2 18.20 -6.20 8.82
CA VAL A 2 18.61 -4.83 8.38
C VAL A 2 18.96 -4.69 6.88
N ARG A 3 19.27 -5.79 6.17
CA ARG A 3 19.82 -5.70 4.79
C ARG A 3 18.87 -5.14 3.73
N ALA A 4 17.55 -5.37 3.81
CA ALA A 4 16.61 -4.98 2.75
C ALA A 4 16.36 -3.47 2.63
N LEU A 5 16.83 -2.66 3.58
CA LEU A 5 16.72 -1.20 3.55
C LEU A 5 18.08 -0.52 3.27
N ALA A 6 19.14 -1.30 3.10
CA ALA A 6 20.50 -0.79 2.95
C ALA A 6 20.67 0.04 1.66
N ASP A 7 19.84 -0.19 0.64
CA ASP A 7 19.93 0.48 -0.65
C ASP A 7 19.20 1.83 -0.69
N LEU A 8 18.44 2.20 0.35
CA LEU A 8 17.81 3.52 0.45
C LEU A 8 18.86 4.57 0.82
N THR A 9 18.85 5.69 0.10
CA THR A 9 19.64 6.87 0.50
C THR A 9 19.18 7.40 1.85
N ALA A 10 20.05 8.15 2.54
CA ALA A 10 19.70 8.79 3.81
C ALA A 10 18.44 9.68 3.69
N ARG A 11 18.24 10.35 2.53
CA ARG A 11 17.05 11.18 2.27
C ARG A 11 15.79 10.33 2.11
N GLU A 12 15.84 9.26 1.34
CA GLU A 12 14.69 8.35 1.16
C GLU A 12 14.32 7.68 2.50
N LEU A 13 15.32 7.19 3.23
CA LEU A 13 15.12 6.60 4.54
C LEU A 13 14.53 7.60 5.54
N ALA A 14 14.97 8.86 5.51
CA ALA A 14 14.38 9.93 6.34
C ALA A 14 12.92 10.21 5.96
N ALA A 15 12.56 10.14 4.68
CA ALA A 15 11.17 10.26 4.25
C ALA A 15 10.31 9.14 4.84
N PHE A 16 10.74 7.88 4.73
CA PHE A 16 10.03 6.76 5.34
C PHE A 16 9.93 6.89 6.86
N ARG A 17 11.02 7.24 7.54
CA ARG A 17 11.08 7.32 9.01
C ARG A 17 10.25 8.47 9.61
N ARG A 18 10.12 9.60 8.90
CA ARG A 18 9.55 10.83 9.47
C ARG A 18 8.18 11.19 8.89
N ARG A 19 7.90 10.80 7.65
CA ARG A 19 6.67 11.17 6.94
C ARG A 19 5.72 10.00 6.73
N LEU A 20 6.25 8.77 6.70
CA LEU A 20 5.50 7.53 6.43
C LEU A 20 5.60 6.57 7.63
N ASP A 21 5.42 7.10 8.84
CA ASP A 21 5.63 6.43 10.13
C ASP A 21 4.38 5.82 10.77
N THR A 22 3.22 6.01 10.15
CA THR A 22 1.98 5.37 10.60
C THR A 22 1.11 5.02 9.40
N PRO A 23 0.27 3.96 9.48
CA PRO A 23 -0.65 3.60 8.40
C PRO A 23 -1.49 4.77 7.86
N PRO A 24 -2.10 5.65 8.70
CA PRO A 24 -2.85 6.80 8.20
C PRO A 24 -1.99 7.83 7.45
N LYS A 25 -0.72 8.02 7.84
CA LYS A 25 0.18 8.93 7.12
C LYS A 25 0.67 8.34 5.80
N ILE A 26 0.91 7.02 5.76
CA ILE A 26 1.22 6.30 4.53
C ILE A 26 0.05 6.42 3.56
N GLN A 27 -1.18 6.18 4.04
CA GLN A 27 -2.38 6.34 3.24
C GLN A 27 -2.54 7.76 2.71
N ARG A 28 -2.40 8.78 3.58
CA ARG A 28 -2.49 10.20 3.16
C ARG A 28 -1.50 10.53 2.05
N PHE A 29 -0.27 10.02 2.15
CA PHE A 29 0.71 10.19 1.08
C PHE A 29 0.22 9.55 -0.23
N LEU A 30 -0.35 8.33 -0.18
CA LEU A 30 -0.88 7.66 -1.37
C LEU A 30 -2.13 8.37 -1.94
N ASP A 31 -2.95 9.00 -1.10
CA ASP A 31 -4.10 9.78 -1.56
C ASP A 31 -3.67 11.07 -2.30
N GLU A 32 -2.48 11.58 -2.03
CA GLU A 32 -1.85 12.71 -2.73
C GLU A 32 -1.06 12.29 -3.99
N VAL A 33 -0.86 10.98 -4.19
CA VAL A 33 -0.14 10.43 -5.35
C VAL A 33 -1.13 10.23 -6.50
N ALA A 34 -0.75 10.67 -7.71
CA ALA A 34 -1.58 10.47 -8.89
C ALA A 34 -1.72 8.97 -9.20
N TYR A 35 -2.93 8.51 -9.50
CA TYR A 35 -3.11 7.12 -9.88
C TYR A 35 -2.54 6.89 -11.28
N ASN A 36 -1.65 5.90 -11.41
CA ASN A 36 -1.09 5.52 -12.69
C ASN A 36 -2.07 4.64 -13.46
N LEU A 37 -2.57 5.15 -14.59
CA LEU A 37 -3.46 4.41 -15.50
C LEU A 37 -2.71 3.55 -16.52
N GLU A 38 -1.38 3.55 -16.49
CA GLU A 38 -0.54 2.73 -17.38
C GLU A 38 -0.78 3.02 -18.87
N THR A 39 -1.02 4.30 -19.21
CA THR A 39 -1.29 4.76 -20.58
C THR A 39 -0.14 4.48 -21.56
N ASP A 40 1.08 4.33 -21.03
CA ASP A 40 2.31 4.08 -21.80
C ASP A 40 2.79 2.61 -21.65
N GLY A 41 1.93 1.71 -21.15
CA GLY A 41 2.22 0.30 -20.91
C GLY A 41 2.44 -0.05 -19.44
N ASP A 42 2.57 -1.36 -19.18
CA ASP A 42 2.68 -1.93 -17.83
C ASP A 42 3.91 -1.39 -17.08
N THR A 43 3.72 -1.15 -15.79
CA THR A 43 4.74 -0.57 -14.92
C THR A 43 4.79 -1.24 -13.55
N PHE A 44 6.01 -1.24 -13.00
CA PHE A 44 6.25 -1.66 -11.62
C PHE A 44 7.33 -0.78 -10.96
N ARG A 45 6.95 0.45 -10.63
CA ARG A 45 7.78 1.42 -9.91
C ARG A 45 8.12 0.92 -8.53
N SER A 46 9.43 0.91 -8.24
CA SER A 46 9.92 0.70 -6.89
C SER A 46 9.43 1.80 -5.93
N PRO A 47 9.44 1.58 -4.59
CA PRO A 47 9.08 2.61 -3.62
C PRO A 47 9.85 3.93 -3.82
N ARG A 48 11.10 3.85 -4.28
CA ARG A 48 11.93 5.02 -4.59
C ARG A 48 11.36 5.82 -5.76
N ARG A 49 10.92 5.13 -6.81
CA ARG A 49 10.28 5.73 -7.98
C ARG A 49 8.94 6.34 -7.63
N VAL A 50 8.11 5.68 -6.81
CA VAL A 50 6.84 6.27 -6.34
C VAL A 50 7.08 7.53 -5.51
N LEU A 51 8.05 7.54 -4.58
CA LEU A 51 8.42 8.73 -3.80
C LEU A 51 8.83 9.91 -4.68
N ARG A 52 9.58 9.63 -5.76
CA ARG A 52 10.13 10.64 -6.68
C ARG A 52 9.10 11.12 -7.70
N ASP A 53 8.46 10.19 -8.40
CA ASP A 53 7.61 10.42 -9.56
C ASP A 53 6.18 10.83 -9.15
N ARG A 54 5.80 10.58 -7.88
CA ARG A 54 4.48 10.92 -7.33
C ARG A 54 3.31 10.35 -8.15
N THR A 55 3.50 9.15 -8.69
CA THR A 55 2.48 8.35 -9.37
C THR A 55 2.61 6.87 -9.00
N ALA A 56 1.49 6.17 -8.88
CA ALA A 56 1.44 4.74 -8.58
C ALA A 56 0.12 4.08 -9.03
N ASN A 57 0.18 2.84 -9.51
CA ASN A 57 -0.98 1.93 -9.56
C ASN A 57 -1.16 1.20 -8.21
N CYS A 58 -2.16 0.31 -8.08
CA CYS A 58 -2.47 -0.38 -6.84
C CYS A 58 -1.28 -1.16 -6.25
N ILE A 59 -0.57 -1.95 -7.07
CA ILE A 59 0.56 -2.77 -6.61
C ILE A 59 1.79 -1.92 -6.28
N GLU A 60 2.09 -0.88 -7.07
CA GLU A 60 3.18 0.06 -6.77
C GLU A 60 2.94 0.79 -5.42
N GLY A 61 1.69 1.20 -5.17
CA GLY A 61 1.28 1.81 -3.90
C GLY A 61 1.37 0.84 -2.72
N ALA A 62 0.91 -0.40 -2.89
CA ALA A 62 1.01 -1.46 -1.89
C ALA A 62 2.47 -1.78 -1.53
N VAL A 63 3.35 -1.87 -2.52
CA VAL A 63 4.78 -2.13 -2.31
C VAL A 63 5.46 -0.97 -1.58
N LEU A 64 5.11 0.29 -1.89
CA LEU A 64 5.58 1.45 -1.11
C LEU A 64 5.10 1.39 0.35
N ALA A 65 3.82 1.07 0.57
CA ALA A 65 3.26 0.95 1.92
C ALA A 65 3.92 -0.18 2.71
N ALA A 66 4.09 -1.36 2.11
CA ALA A 66 4.79 -2.48 2.72
C ALA A 66 6.25 -2.14 3.05
N ALA A 67 6.94 -1.40 2.17
CA ALA A 67 8.29 -0.90 2.44
C ALA A 67 8.32 0.07 3.63
N ALA A 68 7.35 0.99 3.73
CA ALA A 68 7.23 1.89 4.87
C ALA A 68 7.00 1.12 6.17
N LEU A 69 6.06 0.18 6.20
CA LEU A 69 5.81 -0.70 7.35
C LEU A 69 7.09 -1.44 7.78
N ARG A 70 7.86 -1.96 6.82
CA ARG A 70 9.14 -2.63 7.09
C ARG A 70 10.19 -1.70 7.73
N VAL A 71 10.26 -0.45 7.31
CA VAL A 71 11.16 0.56 7.92
C VAL A 71 10.87 0.74 9.41
N HIS A 72 9.61 0.57 9.80
CA HIS A 72 9.14 0.68 11.19
C HIS A 72 9.08 -0.66 11.93
N GLY A 73 9.68 -1.71 11.38
CA GLY A 73 9.81 -3.03 12.02
C GLY A 73 8.59 -3.94 11.85
N GLU A 74 7.61 -3.55 11.04
CA GLU A 74 6.44 -4.36 10.77
C GLU A 74 6.67 -5.34 9.60
N PRO A 75 5.97 -6.49 9.59
CA PRO A 75 5.98 -7.39 8.44
C PRO A 75 5.46 -6.68 7.15
N PRO A 76 6.22 -6.70 6.04
CA PRO A 76 5.79 -6.11 4.76
C PRO A 76 4.84 -7.05 4.01
N LEU A 77 3.61 -7.18 4.50
CA LEU A 77 2.63 -8.09 3.93
C LEU A 77 1.78 -7.39 2.86
N ILE A 78 1.56 -8.08 1.76
CA ILE A 78 0.68 -7.68 0.67
C ILE A 78 -0.45 -8.70 0.58
N MET A 79 -1.66 -8.22 0.28
CA MET A 79 -2.81 -9.04 -0.06
C MET A 79 -3.24 -8.72 -1.49
N ASP A 80 -3.40 -9.78 -2.28
CA ASP A 80 -3.90 -9.73 -3.65
C ASP A 80 -5.38 -10.15 -3.64
N LEU A 81 -6.26 -9.26 -4.11
CA LEU A 81 -7.68 -9.47 -4.25
C LEU A 81 -7.97 -9.66 -5.73
N THR A 82 -8.44 -10.85 -6.11
CA THR A 82 -8.64 -11.20 -7.51
C THR A 82 -10.10 -11.24 -7.90
N ALA A 83 -10.39 -10.86 -9.15
CA ALA A 83 -11.74 -10.87 -9.71
C ALA A 83 -11.77 -11.48 -11.11
N VAL A 84 -12.93 -12.03 -11.50
CA VAL A 84 -13.10 -12.66 -12.82
C VAL A 84 -13.60 -11.66 -13.87
N ARG A 85 -14.38 -10.65 -13.46
CA ARG A 85 -15.05 -9.69 -14.36
C ARG A 85 -14.76 -8.23 -13.98
N ASP A 86 -13.73 -8.02 -13.17
CA ASP A 86 -13.30 -6.72 -12.69
C ASP A 86 -11.76 -6.72 -12.57
N GLU A 87 -11.15 -5.58 -12.28
CA GLU A 87 -9.70 -5.45 -12.09
C GLU A 87 -9.26 -6.03 -10.74
N ASP A 88 -8.14 -6.78 -10.73
CA ASP A 88 -7.49 -7.21 -9.49
C ASP A 88 -7.02 -5.99 -8.67
N HIS A 89 -6.99 -6.14 -7.35
CA HIS A 89 -6.60 -5.07 -6.44
C HIS A 89 -5.60 -5.54 -5.38
N VAL A 90 -4.44 -4.89 -5.37
CA VAL A 90 -3.36 -5.21 -4.44
C VAL A 90 -3.25 -4.16 -3.35
N ILE A 91 -3.21 -4.61 -2.09
CA ILE A 91 -3.13 -3.74 -0.90
C ILE A 91 -2.03 -4.20 0.07
N ALA A 92 -1.50 -3.26 0.86
CA ALA A 92 -0.63 -3.59 1.97
C ALA A 92 -1.47 -3.79 3.24
N VAL A 93 -1.25 -4.88 3.96
CA VAL A 93 -1.99 -5.18 5.19
C VAL A 93 -1.11 -4.96 6.42
N PHE A 94 -1.71 -4.45 7.48
CA PHE A 94 -1.03 -4.21 8.75
C PHE A 94 -1.90 -4.66 9.92
N ARG A 95 -1.29 -4.86 11.09
CA ARG A 95 -1.99 -5.32 12.30
C ARG A 95 -1.79 -4.34 13.45
N ARG A 96 -2.87 -3.99 14.14
CA ARG A 96 -2.86 -3.18 15.37
C ARG A 96 -3.75 -3.83 16.42
N ARG A 97 -3.22 -4.02 17.62
CA ARG A 97 -3.96 -4.62 18.76
C ARG A 97 -4.69 -5.92 18.38
N GLY A 98 -4.05 -6.75 17.54
CA GLY A 98 -4.62 -8.03 17.10
C GLY A 98 -5.58 -7.96 15.92
N LEU A 99 -5.92 -6.78 15.40
CA LEU A 99 -6.87 -6.56 14.31
C LEU A 99 -6.16 -6.10 13.03
N TRP A 100 -6.67 -6.54 11.89
CA TRP A 100 -6.18 -6.25 10.54
C TRP A 100 -6.78 -4.97 10.01
N GLY A 101 -5.95 -4.15 9.37
CA GLY A 101 -6.33 -3.04 8.51
C GLY A 101 -5.54 -3.10 7.20
N ALA A 102 -5.81 -2.17 6.30
CA ALA A 102 -5.16 -2.11 5.00
C ALA A 102 -4.87 -0.69 4.54
N ILE A 103 -3.82 -0.56 3.74
CA ILE A 103 -3.39 0.65 3.04
C ILE A 103 -3.43 0.31 1.55
N GLY A 104 -4.04 1.18 0.74
CA GLY A 104 -4.21 0.93 -0.69
C GLY A 104 -4.43 2.21 -1.48
N THR A 105 -4.12 2.14 -2.78
CA THR A 105 -4.45 3.19 -3.76
C THR A 105 -5.28 2.57 -4.87
N SER A 106 -6.31 3.30 -5.32
CA SER A 106 -7.23 2.84 -6.36
C SER A 106 -7.84 4.05 -7.08
N LYS A 107 -8.23 3.82 -8.35
CA LYS A 107 -9.09 4.71 -9.14
C LYS A 107 -10.43 4.95 -8.43
N PHE A 108 -10.89 3.99 -7.64
CA PHE A 108 -12.13 4.06 -6.86
C PHE A 108 -11.84 4.22 -5.37
N THR A 109 -12.46 5.22 -4.73
CA THR A 109 -12.22 5.55 -3.31
C THR A 109 -12.67 4.45 -2.34
N GLY A 110 -13.66 3.64 -2.73
CA GLY A 110 -14.13 2.49 -1.94
C GLY A 110 -13.07 1.41 -1.74
N LEU A 111 -12.08 1.31 -2.63
CA LEU A 111 -11.01 0.31 -2.62
C LEU A 111 -9.68 0.89 -2.11
N ARG A 112 -9.71 1.65 -1.02
CA ARG A 112 -8.51 2.22 -0.40
C ARG A 112 -8.33 1.71 1.03
N TYR A 113 -8.10 2.63 1.96
CA TYR A 113 -7.79 2.34 3.35
C TYR A 113 -8.90 1.57 4.08
N ARG A 114 -8.47 0.78 5.07
CA ARG A 114 -9.34 0.12 6.03
C ARG A 114 -8.74 0.25 7.42
N GLU A 115 -9.56 0.74 8.35
CA GLU A 115 -9.22 0.78 9.76
C GLU A 115 -8.91 -0.62 10.29
N PRO A 116 -8.01 -0.77 11.29
CA PRO A 116 -7.63 -2.05 11.83
C PRO A 116 -8.70 -2.60 12.77
N VAL A 117 -9.86 -2.98 12.24
CA VAL A 117 -11.03 -3.46 12.99
C VAL A 117 -11.41 -4.91 12.67
N TYR A 118 -10.73 -5.54 11.69
CA TYR A 118 -11.06 -6.87 11.20
C TYR A 118 -10.28 -7.96 11.94
N ARG A 119 -10.92 -9.04 12.37
CA ARG A 119 -10.26 -10.12 13.14
C ARG A 119 -9.45 -11.06 12.25
N THR A 120 -9.90 -11.24 11.01
CA THR A 120 -9.28 -12.15 10.04
C THR A 120 -9.02 -11.44 8.71
N LEU A 121 -8.08 -11.97 7.92
CA LEU A 121 -7.85 -11.48 6.54
C LEU A 121 -9.08 -11.69 5.65
N ARG A 122 -9.86 -12.76 5.90
CA ARG A 122 -11.14 -12.98 5.20
C ARG A 122 -12.13 -11.85 5.47
N GLU A 123 -12.31 -11.45 6.73
CA GLU A 123 -13.19 -10.33 7.09
C GLU A 123 -12.74 -9.03 6.41
N LEU A 124 -11.42 -8.77 6.41
CA LEU A 124 -10.86 -7.63 5.70
C LEU A 124 -11.15 -7.70 4.19
N ALA A 125 -10.94 -8.85 3.54
CA ALA A 125 -11.24 -9.05 2.12
C ALA A 125 -12.73 -8.83 1.82
N MET A 126 -13.63 -9.35 2.67
CA MET A 126 -15.08 -9.13 2.54
C MET A 126 -15.47 -7.65 2.62
N SER A 127 -14.69 -6.79 3.29
CA SER A 127 -14.94 -5.34 3.32
C SER A 127 -14.71 -4.62 1.98
N TYR A 128 -14.10 -5.31 1.02
CA TYR A 128 -13.93 -4.83 -0.36
C TYR A 128 -14.94 -5.44 -1.32
N PHE A 129 -15.57 -6.57 -0.94
CA PHE A 129 -16.39 -7.39 -1.84
C PHE A 129 -17.51 -6.59 -2.54
N GLU A 130 -18.30 -5.82 -1.79
CA GLU A 130 -19.41 -5.01 -2.34
C GLU A 130 -18.96 -3.84 -3.24
N HIS A 131 -17.65 -3.59 -3.34
CA HIS A 131 -17.08 -2.57 -4.21
C HIS A 131 -16.55 -3.11 -5.53
N TYR A 132 -16.51 -4.44 -5.69
CA TYR A 132 -16.28 -5.10 -6.96
C TYR A 132 -17.59 -5.21 -7.76
N TYR A 133 -17.48 -5.26 -9.09
CA TYR A 133 -18.62 -5.32 -10.01
C TYR A 133 -19.04 -6.75 -10.43
#